data_AF-A0A392NSF4-F1
#
_entry.id   AF-A0A392NSF4-F1
#
_cell.length_a   1.000
_cell.length_b   1.000
_cell.length_c   1.000
_cell.angle_alpha   90.00
_cell.angle_beta   90.00
_cell.angle_gamma   90.00
#
_symmetry.space_group_name_H-M   'P 1'
#
loop_
_entity.id
_entity.type
_entity.pdbx_description
1 polymer ?
#
loop_
_entity_poly.entity_id
_entity_poly.type
_entity_poly.pdbx_seq_one_letter_code
_entity_poly.pdbx_strand_id
1 'polypeptide(L)'
;SPIVNFSGVLGNNLVSVGSDVSFDTSTGDFIKYNAGLNVTHADLIASLTLNDKGDTLNASYYHVVSPLTNTAVGAELSHTFSTNENILTIGTQHALDPITLLKARVNNYGRASALVQHDWSPKARFSLVGEVDTAAIDKSAKVGLAVALKP
;
A
#
# COMPACT_ATOMS: atom_id res chain seq x y z
N SER A 1 19.13 -10.28 20.85
CA SER A 1 17.78 -10.45 21.44
C SER A 1 16.96 -11.32 20.52
N PRO A 2 16.48 -12.50 20.96
CA PRO A 2 15.67 -13.38 20.11
C PRO A 2 14.23 -12.86 20.05
N ILE A 3 13.76 -12.55 18.84
CA ILE A 3 12.39 -12.11 18.57
C ILE A 3 11.61 -13.28 17.98
N VAL A 4 10.46 -13.59 18.56
CA VAL A 4 9.52 -14.57 18.05
C VAL A 4 8.38 -13.84 17.35
N ASN A 5 8.08 -14.21 16.11
CA ASN A 5 7.01 -13.63 15.31
C ASN A 5 5.94 -14.70 15.09
N PHE A 6 4.69 -14.33 15.31
CA PHE A 6 3.53 -15.17 15.05
C PHE A 6 2.53 -14.39 14.20
N SER A 7 2.15 -14.95 13.06
CA SER A 7 1.10 -14.38 12.22
C SER A 7 0.13 -15.47 11.80
N GLY A 8 -1.13 -15.08 11.68
CA GLY A 8 -2.21 -15.98 11.30
C GLY A 8 -3.29 -15.22 10.56
N VAL A 9 -3.86 -15.86 9.54
CA VAL A 9 -4.98 -15.32 8.76
C VAL A 9 -6.02 -16.43 8.60
N LEU A 10 -7.28 -16.09 8.84
CA LEU A 10 -8.43 -16.96 8.67
C LEU A 10 -9.46 -16.22 7.82
N GLY A 11 -10.00 -16.86 6.79
CA GLY A 11 -10.94 -16.21 5.90
C GLY A 11 -11.47 -17.10 4.80
N ASN A 12 -12.42 -16.56 4.05
CA ASN A 12 -12.97 -17.12 2.83
C ASN A 12 -12.86 -16.09 1.69
N ASN A 13 -13.51 -16.35 0.56
CA ASN A 13 -13.44 -15.50 -0.63
C ASN A 13 -14.07 -14.10 -0.45
N LEU A 14 -14.84 -13.89 0.62
CA LEU A 14 -15.55 -12.63 0.90
C LEU A 14 -14.95 -11.85 2.06
N VAL A 15 -14.53 -12.54 3.11
CA VAL A 15 -14.03 -11.91 4.33
C VAL A 15 -12.84 -12.68 4.87
N SER A 16 -11.81 -11.95 5.29
CA SER A 16 -10.65 -12.51 6.00
C SER A 16 -10.25 -11.63 7.17
N VAL A 17 -9.84 -12.26 8.26
CA VAL A 17 -9.30 -11.61 9.46
C VAL A 17 -7.90 -12.16 9.70
N GLY A 18 -6.97 -11.29 10.06
CA GLY A 18 -5.60 -11.67 10.37
C GLY A 18 -5.04 -10.93 11.57
N SER A 19 -4.01 -11.52 12.16
CA SER A 19 -3.25 -10.91 13.24
C SER A 19 -1.76 -11.21 13.09
N ASP A 20 -0.93 -10.30 13.51
CA ASP A 20 0.53 -10.39 13.43
C ASP A 20 1.14 -9.83 14.72
N VAL A 21 1.85 -10.68 15.47
CA VAL A 21 2.34 -10.41 16.82
C VAL A 21 3.83 -10.74 16.89
N SER A 22 4.60 -9.85 17.52
CA SER A 22 6.03 -10.07 17.79
C SER A 22 6.31 -9.96 19.28
N PHE A 23 7.06 -10.92 19.80
CA PHE A 23 7.45 -11.03 21.21
C PHE A 23 8.96 -11.04 21.34
N ASP A 24 9.51 -10.17 22.18
CA ASP A 24 10.92 -10.17 22.54
C ASP A 24 11.12 -11.08 23.76
N THR A 25 11.77 -12.22 23.55
CA THR A 25 12.03 -13.19 24.62
C THR A 25 13.07 -12.74 25.63
N SER A 26 13.83 -11.68 25.32
CA SER A 26 14.83 -11.12 26.24
C SER A 26 14.23 -10.14 27.25
N THR A 27 13.22 -9.35 26.85
CA THR A 27 12.53 -8.42 27.75
C THR A 27 11.23 -8.99 28.31
N GLY A 28 10.65 -9.99 27.65
CA GLY A 28 9.34 -10.54 27.99
C GLY A 28 8.17 -9.70 27.48
N ASP A 29 8.42 -8.77 26.55
CA ASP A 29 7.42 -7.82 26.06
C ASP A 29 6.93 -8.11 24.64
N PHE A 30 5.68 -7.73 24.38
CA PHE A 30 5.15 -7.64 23.03
C PHE A 30 5.65 -6.36 22.36
N ILE A 31 6.45 -6.51 21.31
CA ILE A 31 7.00 -5.40 20.52
C ILE A 31 6.09 -5.01 19.35
N LYS A 32 5.17 -5.90 18.93
CA LYS A 32 4.19 -5.63 17.87
C LYS A 32 2.93 -6.47 18.12
N TYR A 33 1.77 -5.87 17.90
CA TYR A 33 0.51 -6.60 17.71
C TYR A 33 -0.35 -5.81 16.72
N ASN A 34 -0.59 -6.42 15.57
CA ASN A 34 -1.37 -5.85 14.49
C ASN A 34 -2.57 -6.78 14.24
N ALA A 35 -3.67 -6.19 13.81
CA ALA A 35 -4.87 -6.90 13.42
C ALA A 35 -5.40 -6.33 12.10
N GLY A 36 -6.01 -7.18 11.28
CA GLY A 36 -6.56 -6.78 9.99
C GLY A 36 -7.87 -7.49 9.71
N LEU A 37 -8.79 -6.76 9.10
CA LEU A 37 -10.03 -7.25 8.50
C LEU A 37 -9.99 -6.85 7.03
N ASN A 38 -10.35 -7.76 6.15
CA ASN A 38 -10.49 -7.49 4.73
C ASN A 38 -11.81 -8.07 4.23
N VAL A 39 -12.49 -7.30 3.39
CA VAL A 39 -13.74 -7.64 2.72
C VAL A 39 -13.51 -7.51 1.22
N THR A 40 -13.71 -8.60 0.49
CA THR A 40 -13.59 -8.66 -0.96
C THR A 40 -14.95 -8.97 -1.56
N HIS A 41 -15.39 -8.14 -2.51
CA HIS A 41 -16.66 -8.34 -3.20
C HIS A 41 -16.53 -7.99 -4.69
N ALA A 42 -16.53 -9.00 -5.56
CA ALA A 42 -16.38 -8.89 -7.01
C ALA A 42 -15.17 -8.04 -7.41
N ASP A 43 -15.38 -6.75 -7.65
CA ASP A 43 -14.38 -5.80 -8.13
C ASP A 43 -13.92 -4.80 -7.05
N LEU A 44 -14.29 -5.04 -5.79
CA LEU A 44 -14.09 -4.14 -4.67
C LEU A 44 -13.39 -4.86 -3.52
N ILE A 45 -12.38 -4.21 -2.96
CA ILE A 45 -11.68 -4.66 -1.76
C ILE A 45 -11.71 -3.52 -0.76
N ALA A 46 -12.24 -3.78 0.43
CA ALA A 46 -12.19 -2.87 1.56
C ALA A 46 -11.40 -3.52 2.69
N SER A 47 -10.45 -2.82 3.26
CA SER A 47 -9.62 -3.34 4.33
C SER A 47 -9.58 -2.37 5.50
N LEU A 48 -9.52 -2.91 6.70
CA LEU A 48 -9.33 -2.18 7.94
C LEU A 48 -8.21 -2.85 8.70
N THR A 49 -7.15 -2.13 9.03
CA THR A 49 -6.02 -2.66 9.81
C THR A 49 -5.69 -1.75 10.97
N LEU A 50 -5.37 -2.38 12.10
CA LEU A 50 -4.90 -1.74 13.30
C LEU A 50 -3.44 -2.16 13.49
N ASN A 51 -2.53 -1.20 13.51
CA ASN A 51 -1.09 -1.40 13.49
C ASN A 51 -0.42 -0.72 14.69
N ASP A 52 0.88 -0.93 14.81
CA ASP A 52 1.75 -0.21 15.76
C ASP A 52 1.23 -0.29 17.21
N LYS A 53 0.87 -1.50 17.64
CA LYS A 53 0.30 -1.73 18.99
C LYS A 53 -1.00 -0.95 19.21
N GLY A 54 -1.84 -0.85 18.19
CA GLY A 54 -3.11 -0.13 18.30
C GLY A 54 -3.02 1.37 18.03
N ASP A 55 -1.85 1.89 17.70
CA ASP A 55 -1.65 3.33 17.51
C ASP A 55 -2.08 3.82 16.12
N THR A 56 -1.97 2.99 15.07
CA THR A 56 -2.28 3.40 13.70
C THR A 56 -3.45 2.60 13.14
N LEU A 57 -4.57 3.26 12.86
CA LEU A 57 -5.72 2.70 12.17
C LEU A 57 -5.66 3.06 10.68
N ASN A 58 -5.60 2.05 9.80
CA ASN A 58 -5.68 2.24 8.35
C ASN A 58 -6.97 1.64 7.80
N ALA A 59 -7.78 2.46 7.13
CA ALA A 59 -8.94 2.04 6.37
C ALA A 59 -8.66 2.27 4.88
N SER A 60 -8.72 1.22 4.07
CA SER A 60 -8.47 1.33 2.63
C SER A 60 -9.63 0.76 1.83
N TYR A 61 -9.78 1.32 0.63
CA TYR A 61 -10.79 0.97 -0.34
C TYR A 61 -10.14 0.92 -1.71
N TYR A 62 -10.35 -0.17 -2.44
CA TYR A 62 -9.83 -0.39 -3.77
C TYR A 62 -10.95 -0.91 -4.67
N HIS A 63 -11.12 -0.30 -5.84
CA HIS A 63 -12.17 -0.65 -6.78
C HIS A 63 -11.62 -0.73 -8.20
N VAL A 64 -11.82 -1.88 -8.85
CA VAL A 64 -11.49 -2.12 -10.25
C VAL A 64 -12.64 -1.62 -11.12
N VAL A 65 -12.38 -0.57 -11.89
CA VAL A 65 -13.36 0.04 -12.80
C VAL A 65 -13.43 -0.75 -14.11
N SER A 66 -12.28 -1.20 -14.61
CA SER A 66 -12.19 -1.96 -15.85
C SER A 66 -11.03 -2.96 -15.76
N PRO A 67 -11.33 -4.27 -15.67
CA PRO A 67 -10.30 -5.31 -15.69
C PRO A 67 -9.52 -5.34 -17.01
N LEU A 68 -10.19 -5.02 -18.13
CA LEU A 68 -9.57 -5.08 -19.47
C LEU A 68 -8.46 -4.04 -19.65
N THR A 69 -8.64 -2.85 -19.09
CA THR A 69 -7.66 -1.76 -19.13
C THR A 69 -6.89 -1.62 -17.80
N ASN A 70 -6.96 -2.65 -16.94
CA ASN A 70 -6.38 -2.69 -15.60
C ASN A 70 -6.58 -1.37 -14.81
N THR A 71 -7.75 -0.77 -14.98
CA THR A 71 -8.07 0.54 -14.43
C THR A 71 -8.70 0.36 -13.08
N ALA A 72 -8.09 0.94 -12.07
CA ALA A 72 -8.59 0.87 -10.71
C ALA A 72 -8.33 2.16 -9.97
N VAL A 73 -9.21 2.45 -9.03
CA VAL A 73 -9.10 3.59 -8.12
C VAL A 73 -9.03 3.07 -6.70
N GLY A 74 -8.32 3.78 -5.84
CA GLY A 74 -8.25 3.45 -4.44
C GLY A 74 -8.13 4.68 -3.57
N ALA A 75 -8.56 4.53 -2.33
CA ALA A 75 -8.38 5.51 -1.28
C ALA A 75 -7.93 4.81 0.00
N GLU A 76 -7.11 5.48 0.79
CA GLU A 76 -6.64 5.00 2.08
C GLU A 76 -6.68 6.17 3.07
N LEU A 77 -7.31 5.94 4.22
CA LEU A 77 -7.29 6.83 5.36
C LEU A 77 -6.47 6.17 6.47
N SER A 78 -5.40 6.83 6.88
CA SER A 78 -4.57 6.46 8.02
C SER A 78 -4.79 7.46 9.14
N HIS A 79 -5.14 6.97 10.33
CA HIS A 79 -5.26 7.76 11.54
C HIS A 79 -4.27 7.24 12.59
N THR A 80 -3.43 8.12 13.11
CA THR A 80 -2.48 7.81 14.18
C THR A 80 -2.98 8.44 15.48
N PHE A 81 -3.30 7.62 16.48
CA PHE A 81 -3.91 8.07 17.73
C PHE A 81 -2.92 8.88 18.59
N SER A 82 -1.65 8.50 18.63
CA SER A 82 -0.60 9.18 19.42
C SER A 82 -0.35 10.62 18.98
N THR A 83 -0.33 10.88 17.68
CA THR A 83 -0.12 12.23 17.12
C THR A 83 -1.42 12.94 16.75
N ASN A 84 -2.56 12.24 16.79
CA ASN A 84 -3.86 12.69 16.32
C ASN A 84 -3.84 13.18 14.86
N GLU A 85 -2.99 12.57 14.04
CA GLU A 85 -2.84 12.91 12.63
C GLU A 85 -3.74 12.06 11.75
N ASN A 86 -4.15 12.63 10.61
CA ASN A 86 -4.99 11.96 9.62
C ASN A 86 -4.37 12.15 8.23
N ILE A 87 -3.98 11.04 7.61
CA ILE A 87 -3.45 11.02 6.25
C ILE A 87 -4.50 10.38 5.35
N LEU A 88 -5.03 11.17 4.43
CA LEU A 88 -5.89 10.66 3.36
C LEU A 88 -5.06 10.59 2.08
N THR A 89 -5.00 9.40 1.48
CA THR A 89 -4.33 9.13 0.21
C THR A 89 -5.34 8.65 -0.81
N ILE A 90 -5.32 9.21 -2.01
CA ILE A 90 -6.13 8.77 -3.15
C ILE A 90 -5.19 8.38 -4.27
N GLY A 91 -5.47 7.25 -4.91
CA GLY A 91 -4.66 6.70 -5.98
C GLY A 91 -5.48 6.16 -7.13
N THR A 92 -4.85 6.10 -8.28
CA THR A 92 -5.40 5.50 -9.49
C THR A 92 -4.31 4.71 -10.20
N GLN A 93 -4.72 3.65 -10.88
CA GLN A 93 -3.90 2.94 -11.84
C GLN A 93 -4.66 2.77 -13.14
N HIS A 94 -3.93 2.78 -14.24
CA HIS A 94 -4.48 2.62 -15.57
C HIS A 94 -3.42 2.03 -16.49
N ALA A 95 -3.76 0.97 -17.23
CA ALA A 95 -2.91 0.47 -18.30
C ALA A 95 -3.17 1.30 -19.57
N LEU A 96 -2.13 1.99 -20.05
CA LEU A 96 -2.20 2.76 -21.29
C LEU A 96 -2.20 1.84 -22.52
N ASP A 97 -1.50 0.71 -22.41
CA ASP A 97 -1.41 -0.35 -23.40
C ASP A 97 -1.10 -1.69 -22.67
N PRO A 98 -1.08 -2.84 -23.37
CA PRO A 98 -0.82 -4.14 -22.72
C PRO A 98 0.55 -4.30 -22.04
N ILE A 99 1.51 -3.41 -22.29
CA ILE A 99 2.88 -3.45 -21.77
C ILE A 99 3.22 -2.25 -20.88
N THR A 100 2.37 -1.22 -20.80
CA THR A 100 2.59 0.03 -20.08
C THR A 100 1.52 0.29 -19.04
N LEU A 101 1.92 0.34 -17.77
CA LEU A 101 1.07 0.62 -16.62
C LEU A 101 1.45 1.97 -16.00
N LEU A 102 0.46 2.84 -15.84
CA LEU A 102 0.57 4.09 -15.10
C LEU A 102 -0.10 3.93 -13.72
N LYS A 103 0.57 4.41 -12.68
CA LYS A 103 -0.01 4.60 -11.35
C LYS A 103 0.25 6.01 -10.88
N ALA A 104 -0.73 6.62 -10.22
CA ALA A 104 -0.58 7.91 -9.59
C ALA A 104 -1.25 7.89 -8.22
N ARG A 105 -0.70 8.61 -7.25
CA ARG A 105 -1.32 8.82 -5.95
C ARG A 105 -1.00 10.21 -5.42
N VAL A 106 -1.89 10.73 -4.58
CA VAL A 106 -1.72 11.99 -3.88
C VAL A 106 -2.25 11.85 -2.47
N ASN A 107 -1.61 12.52 -1.50
CA ASN A 107 -2.11 12.62 -0.15
C ASN A 107 -2.45 14.06 0.26
N ASN A 108 -3.18 14.21 1.36
CA ASN A 108 -3.60 15.52 1.91
C ASN A 108 -2.45 16.40 2.41
N TYR A 109 -1.25 15.85 2.59
CA TYR A 109 -0.04 16.62 2.92
C TYR A 109 0.66 17.20 1.68
N GLY A 110 0.08 17.03 0.48
CA GLY A 110 0.64 17.58 -0.75
C GLY A 110 1.71 16.68 -1.39
N ARG A 111 1.86 15.43 -0.93
CA ARG A 111 2.78 14.50 -1.59
C ARG A 111 2.09 13.83 -2.76
N ALA A 112 2.56 14.11 -3.97
CA ALA A 112 2.14 13.45 -5.19
C ALA A 112 3.21 12.46 -5.65
N SER A 113 2.80 11.26 -6.06
CA SER A 113 3.69 10.26 -6.65
C SER A 113 3.10 9.72 -7.94
N ALA A 114 3.97 9.45 -8.92
CA ALA A 114 3.61 8.80 -10.17
C ALA A 114 4.60 7.68 -10.48
N LEU A 115 4.12 6.60 -11.07
CA LEU A 115 4.90 5.45 -11.51
C LEU A 115 4.48 5.09 -12.92
N VAL A 116 5.48 4.96 -13.80
CA VAL A 116 5.31 4.39 -15.14
C VAL A 116 6.11 3.10 -15.18
N GLN A 117 5.43 2.00 -15.46
CA GLN A 117 6.04 0.69 -15.63
C GLN A 117 5.85 0.25 -17.07
N HIS A 118 6.93 -0.14 -17.73
CA HIS A 118 6.93 -0.54 -19.13
C HIS A 118 7.66 -1.87 -19.32
N ASP A 119 6.96 -2.84 -19.89
CA ASP A 119 7.47 -4.16 -20.24
C ASP A 119 8.14 -4.08 -21.62
N TRP A 120 9.44 -3.76 -21.62
CA TRP A 120 10.24 -3.66 -22.84
C TRP A 120 10.35 -5.00 -23.59
N SER A 121 10.38 -6.10 -22.84
CA SER A 121 10.33 -7.45 -23.38
C SER A 121 9.68 -8.38 -22.35
N PRO A 122 9.26 -9.61 -22.74
CA PRO A 122 8.72 -10.58 -21.78
C PRO A 122 9.64 -10.88 -20.59
N LYS A 123 10.95 -10.61 -20.76
CA LYS A 123 11.99 -10.83 -19.75
C LYS A 123 12.46 -9.56 -19.04
N ALA A 124 12.06 -8.37 -19.48
CA ALA A 124 12.58 -7.12 -18.94
C ALA A 124 11.47 -6.09 -18.72
N ARG A 125 11.36 -5.63 -17.47
CA ARG A 125 10.41 -4.62 -17.02
C ARG A 125 11.16 -3.43 -16.45
N PHE A 126 10.86 -2.25 -16.97
CA PHE A 126 11.39 -0.98 -16.49
C PHE A 126 10.32 -0.27 -15.66
N SER A 127 10.73 0.36 -14.56
CA SER A 127 9.84 1.15 -13.69
C SER A 127 10.49 2.47 -13.37
N LEU A 128 9.86 3.56 -13.78
CA LEU A 128 10.24 4.93 -13.42
C LEU A 128 9.23 5.47 -12.41
N VAL A 129 9.73 6.01 -11.31
CA VAL A 129 8.92 6.57 -10.23
C VAL A 129 9.35 8.00 -9.97
N GLY A 130 8.39 8.89 -9.82
CA GLY A 130 8.60 10.26 -9.35
C GLY A 130 7.74 10.53 -8.12
N GLU A 131 8.30 11.21 -7.13
CA GLU A 131 7.58 11.74 -5.97
C GLU A 131 7.94 13.22 -5.81
N VAL A 132 6.94 14.05 -5.56
CA VAL A 132 7.10 15.49 -5.33
C VAL A 132 6.26 15.88 -4.12
N ASP A 133 6.85 16.65 -3.21
CA ASP A 133 6.14 17.31 -2.13
C ASP A 133 5.74 18.71 -2.59
N THR A 134 4.46 18.96 -2.77
CA THR A 134 3.95 20.24 -3.27
C THR A 134 4.13 21.38 -2.27
N ALA A 135 4.36 21.08 -0.99
CA ALA A 135 4.69 22.10 0.01
C ALA A 135 6.15 22.56 -0.06
N ALA A 136 7.03 21.77 -0.67
CA ALA A 136 8.46 22.03 -0.81
C ALA A 136 8.97 21.68 -2.21
N ILE A 137 8.30 22.21 -3.25
CA ILE A 137 8.57 21.88 -4.67
C ILE A 137 10.02 22.14 -5.06
N ASP A 138 10.66 23.13 -4.45
CA ASP A 138 12.03 23.55 -4.73
C ASP A 138 13.11 22.56 -4.27
N LYS A 139 12.79 21.60 -3.37
CA LYS A 139 13.78 20.70 -2.73
C LYS A 139 13.38 19.23 -2.61
N SER A 140 12.17 18.85 -3.00
CA SER A 140 11.58 17.55 -2.61
C SER A 140 11.39 16.53 -3.72
N ALA A 141 11.74 16.87 -4.97
CA ALA A 141 11.58 15.95 -6.09
C ALA A 141 12.51 14.74 -5.93
N LYS A 142 11.92 13.55 -5.83
CA LYS A 142 12.62 12.26 -5.83
C LYS A 142 12.28 11.51 -7.09
N VAL A 143 13.30 10.97 -7.73
CA VAL A 143 13.14 10.10 -8.91
C VAL A 143 13.83 8.78 -8.63
N GLY A 144 13.12 7.69 -8.91
CA GLY A 144 13.62 6.33 -8.79
C GLY A 144 13.48 5.57 -10.10
N LEU A 145 14.46 4.73 -10.42
CA LEU A 145 14.45 3.85 -11.58
C LEU A 145 14.73 2.42 -11.10
N ALA A 146 13.93 1.46 -11.57
CA ALA A 146 14.14 0.05 -11.31
C ALA A 146 14.01 -0.77 -12.60
N VAL A 147 14.80 -1.84 -12.68
CA VAL A 147 14.75 -2.82 -13.78
C VAL A 147 14.58 -4.20 -13.16
N ALA A 148 13.53 -4.90 -13.58
CA ALA A 148 13.27 -6.28 -13.18
C ALA A 148 13.51 -7.21 -14.38
N LEU A 149 14.41 -8.17 -14.21
CA LEU A 149 14.73 -9.18 -15.22
C LEU A 149 14.17 -10.53 -14.79
N LYS A 150 13.46 -11.21 -15.69
CA LYS A 150 13.05 -12.60 -15.51
C LYS A 150 14.07 -13.51 -16.23
N PRO A 151 14.51 -14.61 -15.59
CA PRO A 151 15.40 -15.58 -16.22
C PRO A 151 14.77 -16.19 -17.49
#